data_AF-A0A660PWH6-F1
#
_entry.id   AF-A0A660PWH6-F1
#
_cell.length_a   1.000
_cell.length_b   1.000
_cell.length_c   1.000
_cell.angle_alpha   90.00
_cell.angle_beta   90.00
_cell.angle_gamma   90.00
#
_symmetry.space_group_name_H-M   'P 1'
#
loop_
_entity.id
_entity.type
_entity.pdbx_description
1 polymer ?
#
loop_
_entity_poly.entity_id
_entity_poly.type
_entity_poly.pdbx_seq_one_letter_code
_entity_poly.pdbx_strand_id
1 'polypeptide(L)'
;MVETNVQQFVGPLSPIEKKNAPLTLYLQGDASLLRSGVRVCVIGTRKPTQTGIESAKKFSEFLVHNKVTVVSGLAMGIDTVAHTTALACSGRTIAVLG
;
A
#
# COMPACT_ATOMS: atom_id res chain seq x y z
N MET A 1 -7.16 16.86 3.77
CA MET A 1 -6.21 16.07 4.58
C MET A 1 -6.84 15.92 5.96
N VAL A 2 -6.92 14.71 6.50
CA VAL A 2 -7.53 14.43 7.80
C VAL A 2 -6.44 13.91 8.74
N GLU A 3 -6.33 14.50 9.92
CA GLU A 3 -5.45 14.03 11.00
C GLU A 3 -6.19 12.98 11.83
N THR A 4 -5.50 11.89 12.18
CA THR A 4 -6.10 10.83 12.99
C THR A 4 -5.07 10.06 13.78
N ASN A 5 -5.51 9.43 14.87
CA ASN A 5 -4.67 8.55 15.69
C ASN A 5 -4.54 7.17 15.04
N VAL A 6 -3.32 6.61 15.03
CA VAL A 6 -3.04 5.29 14.43
C VAL A 6 -3.86 4.16 15.06
N GLN A 7 -4.17 4.26 16.36
CA GLN A 7 -4.89 3.25 17.15
C GLN A 7 -6.31 3.00 16.64
N GLN A 8 -6.84 3.89 15.81
CA GLN A 8 -8.15 3.70 15.17
C GLN A 8 -8.13 2.69 14.02
N PHE A 9 -6.94 2.34 13.49
CA PHE A 9 -6.80 1.50 12.29
C PHE A 9 -5.94 0.26 12.50
N VAL A 10 -5.16 0.21 13.58
CA VAL A 10 -4.30 -0.92 13.87
C VAL A 10 -4.95 -1.84 14.91
N GLY A 11 -4.82 -3.15 14.69
CA GLY A 11 -5.15 -4.15 15.70
C GLY A 11 -4.18 -4.11 16.88
N PRO A 12 -4.22 -5.12 17.78
CA PRO A 12 -3.26 -5.21 18.87
C PRO A 12 -1.85 -5.27 18.30
N LEU A 13 -1.08 -4.21 18.53
CA LEU A 13 0.32 -4.13 18.15
C LEU A 13 1.17 -4.90 19.16
N SER A 14 2.17 -5.62 18.67
CA SER A 14 3.26 -6.14 19.51
C SER A 14 3.99 -4.98 20.22
N PRO A 15 4.75 -5.25 21.29
CA PRO A 15 5.51 -4.21 21.98
C PRO A 15 6.47 -3.43 21.07
N ILE A 16 7.07 -4.11 20.09
CA ILE A 16 8.00 -3.51 19.13
C ILE A 16 7.25 -2.60 18.16
N GLU A 17 6.11 -3.05 17.63
CA GLU A 17 5.28 -2.23 16.73
C GLU A 17 4.74 -1.01 17.47
N LYS A 18 4.24 -1.16 18.70
CA LYS A 18 3.73 -0.04 19.50
C LYS A 18 4.79 1.03 19.76
N LYS A 19 6.05 0.62 19.97
CA LYS A 19 7.17 1.54 20.18
C LYS A 19 7.51 2.37 18.93
N ASN A 20 7.34 1.79 17.74
CA ASN A 20 7.77 2.40 16.48
C ASN A 20 6.62 2.94 15.62
N ALA A 21 5.36 2.66 16.00
CA ALA A 21 4.19 3.18 15.31
C ALA A 21 4.12 4.71 15.46
N PRO A 22 3.80 5.45 14.38
CA PRO A 22 3.57 6.88 14.49
C PRO A 22 2.33 7.13 15.36
N LEU A 23 2.38 8.14 16.24
CA LEU A 23 1.23 8.51 17.07
C LEU A 23 0.07 9.05 16.22
N THR A 24 0.40 9.79 15.17
CA THR A 24 -0.52 10.50 14.29
C THR A 24 -0.28 10.10 12.84
N LEU A 25 -1.37 9.93 12.10
CA LEU A 25 -1.38 9.76 10.64
C LEU A 25 -2.09 10.94 9.98
N TYR A 26 -1.54 11.42 8.87
CA TYR A 26 -2.19 12.38 7.98
C TYR A 26 -2.69 11.63 6.75
N LEU A 27 -3.99 11.72 6.49
CA LEU A 27 -4.65 10.96 5.44
C LEU A 27 -5.17 11.87 4.32
N GLN A 28 -5.08 11.36 3.10
CA GLN A 28 -5.71 11.94 1.91
C GLN A 28 -6.28 10.82 1.04
N GLY A 29 -7.54 10.96 0.62
CA GLY A 29 -8.28 9.94 -0.11
C GLY A 29 -9.25 9.14 0.77
N ASP A 30 -9.52 7.90 0.40
CA ASP A 30 -10.49 7.04 1.07
C ASP A 30 -9.90 6.33 2.30
N ALA A 31 -10.19 6.88 3.50
CA ALA A 31 -9.75 6.30 4.77
C ALA A 31 -10.42 4.95 5.11
N SER A 32 -11.49 4.56 4.42
CA SER A 32 -12.15 3.26 4.65
C SER A 32 -11.24 2.08 4.32
N LEU A 33 -10.28 2.27 3.40
CA LEU A 33 -9.30 1.26 2.98
C LEU A 33 -8.38 0.80 4.12
N LEU A 34 -8.24 1.60 5.18
CA LEU A 34 -7.45 1.27 6.36
C LEU A 34 -8.22 0.38 7.35
N ARG A 35 -9.56 0.36 7.28
CA ARG A 35 -10.40 -0.29 8.29
C ARG A 35 -10.71 -1.75 7.99
N SER A 36 -10.75 -2.14 6.72
CA SER A 36 -11.21 -3.47 6.33
C SER A 36 -10.55 -4.00 5.06
N GLY A 37 -10.73 -5.30 4.80
CA GLY A 37 -10.16 -5.99 3.66
C GLY A 37 -8.72 -6.46 3.86
N VAL A 38 -8.26 -7.28 2.93
CA VAL A 38 -6.88 -7.77 2.88
C VAL A 38 -6.02 -6.73 2.16
N ARG A 39 -4.81 -6.53 2.67
CA ARG A 39 -3.81 -5.60 2.12
C ARG A 39 -2.51 -6.35 1.92
N VAL A 40 -1.82 -6.08 0.80
CA VAL A 40 -0.49 -6.61 0.54
C VAL A 40 0.43 -5.48 0.13
N CYS A 41 1.59 -5.41 0.77
CA CYS A 41 2.64 -4.45 0.42
C CYS A 41 3.45 -4.99 -0.76
N VAL A 42 3.52 -4.23 -1.86
CA VAL A 42 4.34 -4.55 -3.03
C VAL A 42 5.48 -3.53 -3.08
N ILE A 43 6.70 -4.00 -2.89
CA ILE A 43 7.91 -3.16 -2.84
C ILE A 43 8.98 -3.72 -3.78
N GLY A 44 9.92 -2.88 -4.18
CA GLY A 44 11.10 -3.34 -4.90
C GLY A 44 12.05 -2.22 -5.30
N THR A 45 12.94 -2.50 -6.25
CA THR A 45 13.95 -1.55 -6.71
C THR A 45 13.34 -0.34 -7.42
N ARG A 46 14.01 0.82 -7.30
CA ARG A 46 13.69 2.04 -8.05
C ARG A 46 14.09 1.97 -9.53
N LYS A 47 14.92 0.99 -9.91
CA LYS A 47 15.41 0.78 -11.28
C LYS A 47 15.18 -0.69 -11.68
N PRO A 48 13.93 -1.11 -11.90
CA PRO A 48 13.64 -2.50 -12.25
C PRO A 48 14.09 -2.81 -13.68
N THR A 49 14.44 -4.09 -13.90
CA THR A 49 14.55 -4.65 -15.24
C THR A 49 13.16 -4.77 -15.87
N GLN A 50 13.10 -4.98 -17.18
CA GLN A 50 11.84 -5.26 -17.88
C GLN A 50 11.10 -6.45 -17.28
N THR A 51 11.81 -7.53 -16.95
CA THR A 51 11.25 -8.71 -16.28
C THR A 51 10.71 -8.40 -14.88
N GLY A 52 11.35 -7.49 -14.15
CA GLY A 52 10.87 -7.01 -12.85
C GLY A 52 9.57 -6.22 -12.97
N ILE A 53 9.46 -5.35 -13.99
CA ILE A 53 8.24 -4.60 -14.29
C ILE A 53 7.09 -5.56 -14.61
N GLU A 54 7.31 -6.53 -15.50
CA GLU A 54 6.29 -7.51 -15.88
C GLU A 54 5.83 -8.36 -14.69
N SER A 55 6.77 -8.75 -13.82
CA SER A 55 6.46 -9.51 -12.62
C SER A 55 5.62 -8.69 -11.64
N ALA A 56 5.99 -7.44 -11.38
CA ALA A 56 5.23 -6.55 -10.50
C ALA A 56 3.83 -6.25 -11.04
N LYS A 57 3.70 -6.09 -12.36
CA LYS A 57 2.40 -5.94 -13.01
C LYS A 57 1.53 -7.18 -12.80
N LYS A 58 2.01 -8.37 -13.20
CA LYS A 58 1.26 -9.63 -13.05
C LYS A 58 0.83 -9.88 -11.60
N PHE A 59 1.73 -9.62 -10.64
CA PHE A 59 1.42 -9.81 -9.23
C PHE A 59 0.36 -8.79 -8.74
N SER A 60 0.47 -7.52 -9.12
CA SER A 60 -0.48 -6.49 -8.73
C SER A 60 -1.87 -6.72 -9.35
N GLU A 61 -1.94 -7.15 -10.62
CA GLU A 61 -3.19 -7.56 -11.27
C GLU A 61 -3.86 -8.71 -10.52
N PHE A 62 -3.08 -9.75 -10.18
CA PHE A 62 -3.57 -10.88 -9.40
C PHE A 62 -4.15 -10.44 -8.05
N LEU A 63 -3.47 -9.56 -7.32
CA LEU A 63 -3.96 -9.03 -6.04
C LEU A 63 -5.29 -8.29 -6.22
N VAL A 64 -5.38 -7.39 -7.20
CA VAL A 64 -6.59 -6.60 -7.44
C VAL A 64 -7.77 -7.47 -7.84
N HIS A 65 -7.57 -8.48 -8.70
CA HIS A 65 -8.64 -9.41 -9.07
C HIS A 65 -9.17 -10.20 -7.87
N ASN A 66 -8.32 -10.47 -6.88
CA ASN A 66 -8.69 -11.10 -5.61
C ASN A 66 -9.18 -10.10 -4.54
N LYS A 67 -9.53 -8.86 -4.93
CA LYS A 67 -10.03 -7.79 -4.04
C LYS A 67 -9.06 -7.41 -2.92
N VAL A 68 -7.75 -7.60 -3.15
CA VAL A 68 -6.70 -7.18 -2.24
C VAL A 68 -6.28 -5.75 -2.55
N THR A 69 -6.19 -4.90 -1.53
CA THR A 69 -5.68 -3.54 -1.65
C THR A 69 -4.15 -3.57 -1.73
N VAL A 70 -3.58 -2.97 -2.77
CA VAL A 70 -2.12 -2.87 -2.96
C VAL A 70 -1.57 -1.70 -2.14
N VAL A 71 -0.57 -1.95 -1.30
CA VAL A 71 0.11 -0.90 -0.50
C VAL A 71 1.54 -0.73 -1.01
N SER A 72 2.04 0.50 -1.11
CA SER A 72 3.43 0.77 -1.50
C SER A 72 3.88 2.18 -1.10
N GLY A 73 5.14 2.56 -1.39
CA GLY A 73 5.79 3.79 -0.92
C GLY A 73 5.77 4.97 -1.90
N LEU A 74 5.04 4.87 -3.01
CA LEU A 74 4.99 5.88 -4.09
C LEU A 74 6.35 6.23 -4.73
N ALA A 75 7.36 5.39 -4.57
CA ALA A 75 8.66 5.60 -5.21
C ALA A 75 8.61 5.32 -6.73
N MET A 76 9.64 5.80 -7.45
CA MET A 76 9.90 5.32 -8.82
C MET A 76 10.15 3.81 -8.84
N GLY A 77 9.93 3.17 -9.99
CA GLY A 77 10.19 1.74 -10.17
C GLY A 77 9.02 0.87 -9.74
N ILE A 78 9.28 -0.17 -8.93
CA ILE A 78 8.29 -1.21 -8.60
C ILE A 78 7.04 -0.63 -7.91
N ASP A 79 7.19 0.32 -6.99
CA ASP A 79 6.08 0.98 -6.31
C ASP A 79 5.14 1.69 -7.32
N THR A 80 5.71 2.44 -8.27
CA THR A 80 4.95 3.08 -9.35
C THR A 80 4.20 2.04 -10.19
N VAL A 81 4.85 0.93 -10.56
CA VAL A 81 4.22 -0.15 -11.33
C VAL A 81 3.06 -0.75 -10.55
N ALA A 82 3.23 -1.00 -9.24
CA ALA A 82 2.19 -1.58 -8.39
C ALA A 82 0.97 -0.66 -8.29
N HIS A 83 1.17 0.62 -7.99
CA HIS A 83 0.09 1.61 -7.90
C HIS A 83 -0.64 1.80 -9.24
N THR A 84 0.09 2.02 -10.32
CA THR A 84 -0.50 2.28 -11.65
C THR A 84 -1.24 1.05 -12.18
N THR A 85 -0.72 -0.15 -11.95
CA THR A 85 -1.41 -1.40 -12.30
C THR A 85 -2.68 -1.57 -11.48
N ALA A 86 -2.63 -1.31 -10.17
CA ALA A 86 -3.81 -1.42 -9.33
C ALA A 86 -4.92 -0.47 -9.79
N LEU A 87 -4.58 0.77 -10.15
CA LEU A 87 -5.52 1.74 -10.70
C LEU A 87 -6.07 1.33 -12.08
N ALA A 88 -5.20 0.85 -12.98
CA ALA A 88 -5.61 0.39 -14.31
C ALA A 88 -6.60 -0.78 -14.25
N CYS A 89 -6.48 -1.64 -13.24
CA CYS A 89 -7.43 -2.73 -12.97
C CYS A 89 -8.66 -2.30 -12.15
N SER A 90 -8.89 -1.00 -11.96
CA SER A 90 -9.97 -0.45 -11.12
C SER A 90 -9.96 -1.01 -9.69
N GLY A 91 -8.76 -1.29 -9.18
CA GLY A 91 -8.51 -1.77 -7.83
C GLY A 91 -8.34 -0.66 -6.82
N ARG A 92 -7.91 -1.06 -5.62
CA ARG A 92 -7.63 -0.14 -4.50
C ARG A 92 -6.15 -0.13 -4.22
N THR A 93 -5.61 1.05 -3.92
CA THR A 93 -4.23 1.18 -3.52
C THR A 93 -4.01 2.25 -2.47
N ILE A 94 -3.02 2.05 -1.59
CA ILE A 94 -2.62 2.98 -0.54
C ILE A 94 -1.14 3.30 -0.72
N ALA A 95 -0.82 4.58 -0.84
CA ALA A 95 0.55 5.08 -0.79
C ALA A 95 0.91 5.47 0.66
N VAL A 96 2.05 5.01 1.15
CA VAL A 96 2.63 5.44 2.43
C VAL A 96 3.79 6.38 2.11
N LEU A 97 3.62 7.66 2.43
CA LEU A 97 4.65 8.68 2.21
C LEU A 97 5.62 8.70 3.39
N GLY A 98 6.90 8.90 3.10
CA GLY A 98 7.99 9.05 4.07
C GLY A 98 8.85 10.25 3.77
#